data_AF-A0A929CMJ8-F1
#
_entry.id   AF-A0A929CMJ8-F1
#
_cell.length_a   1.000
_cell.length_b   1.000
_cell.length_c   1.000
_cell.angle_alpha   90.00
_cell.angle_beta   90.00
_cell.angle_gamma   90.00
#
_symmetry.space_group_name_H-M   'P 1'
#
loop_
_entity.id
_entity.type
_entity.pdbx_description
1 polymer ?
#
loop_
_entity_poly.entity_id
_entity_poly.type
_entity_poly.pdbx_seq_one_letter_code
_entity_poly.pdbx_strand_id
1 'polypeptide(L)'
;QLKEGYYNPLKNDETFAAALTQSVQSINKDKHMRIWENKPYVAPENTPERMVEEQVYQINRTRSFNSGFNAVKVMEGNVGYLDLRAFAGLENGKAVADAYMKLMSNTDAVIIDLSKNGGGSPDMVQYLCSYFFDEKVHLNSLYYREGDRTIEFWTLNEVNGIKMPDVPLFVITSSRTFSGAEEFSYNMQTQKRATLVGQTSGGGANPGGTRGINENLSVFIPTGKAINPITKTNWEGIGVVPEVKTTIDETLDKTHMLAKVAAEAYRLKVKENYSKLFMDLHSNLEHYNPGKSEEAILQELTKCRDAKLFEEWNINILGYDYLMEHNKPKIAESIFRANTILFPNSANVFDSYAEALMINGDLETSLINYQKAVDIATENKDERLELFIKNLKSIESKIKAKG
;
A
#
# COMPACT_ATOMS: atom_id res chain seq x y z
N GLN A 1 30.94 11.13 37.84
CA GLN A 1 31.77 10.50 36.77
C GLN A 1 32.98 11.34 36.35
N LEU A 2 32.83 12.41 35.55
CA LEU A 2 34.00 13.16 35.02
C LEU A 2 34.87 13.76 36.15
N LYS A 3 34.26 14.49 37.10
CA LYS A 3 34.96 15.06 38.27
C LYS A 3 35.60 14.00 39.19
N GLU A 4 35.10 12.77 39.15
CA GLU A 4 35.58 11.63 39.95
C GLU A 4 36.68 10.85 39.22
N GLY A 5 37.08 11.29 38.02
CA GLY A 5 38.15 10.64 37.26
C GLY A 5 37.76 9.30 36.64
N TYR A 6 36.47 8.98 36.50
CA TYR A 6 35.98 7.70 35.95
C TYR A 6 36.61 7.35 34.59
N TYR A 7 36.87 8.36 33.75
CA TYR A 7 37.44 8.17 32.42
C TYR A 7 38.99 8.19 32.39
N ASN A 8 39.65 8.60 33.48
CA ASN A 8 41.12 8.74 33.54
C ASN A 8 41.92 7.47 33.17
N PRO A 9 41.48 6.24 33.51
CA PRO A 9 42.21 5.02 33.15
C PRO A 9 41.99 4.60 31.69
N LEU A 10 41.02 5.17 30.96
CA LEU A 10 40.75 4.85 29.55
C LEU A 10 41.76 5.59 28.67
N LYS A 11 42.63 4.84 27.99
CA LYS A 11 43.71 5.40 27.15
C LYS A 11 43.48 5.24 25.65
N ASN A 12 42.42 4.53 25.26
CA ASN A 12 42.04 4.30 23.87
C ASN A 12 40.68 4.97 23.60
N ASP A 13 40.59 5.70 22.49
CA ASP A 13 39.39 6.40 22.02
C ASP A 13 38.19 5.45 21.85
N GLU A 14 38.39 4.21 21.39
CA GLU A 14 37.31 3.21 21.32
C GLU A 14 36.71 2.92 22.70
N THR A 15 37.56 2.62 23.68
CA THR A 15 37.13 2.31 25.06
C THR A 15 36.54 3.53 25.76
N PHE A 16 37.08 4.71 25.49
CA PHE A 16 36.56 5.99 25.99
C PHE A 16 35.19 6.29 25.39
N ALA A 17 35.02 6.15 24.08
CA ALA A 17 33.75 6.35 23.37
C ALA A 17 32.66 5.38 23.85
N ALA A 18 33.01 4.11 24.09
CA ALA A 18 32.09 3.12 24.64
C ALA A 18 31.64 3.49 26.08
N ALA A 19 32.58 3.87 26.95
CA ALA A 19 32.26 4.27 28.33
C ALA A 19 31.46 5.58 28.38
N LEU A 20 31.77 6.53 27.48
CA LEU A 20 31.03 7.78 27.35
C LEU A 20 29.62 7.52 26.84
N THR A 21 29.46 6.63 25.84
CA THR A 21 28.14 6.19 25.34
C THR A 21 27.31 5.61 26.47
N GLN A 22 27.85 4.66 27.25
CA GLN A 22 27.13 4.09 28.39
C GLN A 22 26.71 5.16 29.40
N SER A 23 27.58 6.13 29.66
CA SER A 23 27.32 7.19 30.62
C SER A 23 26.22 8.15 30.15
N VAL A 24 26.28 8.63 28.90
CA VAL A 24 25.23 9.52 28.37
C VAL A 24 23.89 8.79 28.28
N GLN A 25 23.90 7.52 27.82
CA GLN A 25 22.70 6.70 27.73
C GLN A 25 22.10 6.36 29.10
N SER A 26 22.93 6.28 30.16
CA SER A 26 22.43 6.11 31.52
C SER A 26 21.58 7.30 32.01
N ILE A 27 21.83 8.50 31.45
CA ILE A 27 21.15 9.75 31.82
C ILE A 27 19.96 10.00 30.90
N ASN A 28 20.19 10.05 29.58
CA ASN A 28 19.16 10.43 28.62
C ASN A 28 18.21 9.28 28.24
N LYS A 29 18.61 8.02 28.48
CA LYS A 29 17.91 6.80 28.06
C LYS A 29 17.68 6.67 26.54
N ASP A 30 18.34 7.51 25.76
CA ASP A 30 18.23 7.59 24.31
C ASP A 30 19.28 6.70 23.64
N LYS A 31 18.83 5.65 22.95
CA LYS A 31 19.74 4.68 22.35
C LYS A 31 20.38 5.15 21.05
N HIS A 32 19.87 6.22 20.44
CA HIS A 32 20.51 6.85 19.28
C HIS A 32 21.75 7.64 19.68
N MET A 33 21.79 8.23 20.88
CA MET A 33 22.95 9.01 21.30
C MET A 33 24.15 8.11 21.61
N ARG A 34 24.96 7.86 20.59
CA ARG A 34 26.17 7.01 20.65
C ARG A 34 27.39 7.82 20.24
N ILE A 35 28.50 7.55 20.90
CA ILE A 35 29.82 8.10 20.59
C ILE A 35 30.68 6.96 20.04
N TRP A 36 31.46 7.22 19.01
CA TRP A 36 32.38 6.25 18.44
C TRP A 36 33.68 6.92 18.01
N GLU A 37 34.73 6.10 17.96
CA GLU A 37 36.02 6.48 17.39
C GLU A 37 35.90 6.64 15.87
N ASN A 38 36.38 7.77 15.37
CA ASN A 38 36.64 7.99 13.97
C ASN A 38 37.89 7.19 13.60
N LYS A 39 37.76 6.25 12.67
CA LYS A 39 38.94 5.58 12.12
C LYS A 39 39.83 6.64 11.45
N PRO A 40 41.17 6.56 11.61
CA PRO A 40 42.09 7.45 10.91
C PRO A 40 41.76 7.44 9.42
N TYR A 41 41.22 8.55 8.94
CA TYR A 41 40.85 8.71 7.55
C TYR A 41 41.94 9.55 6.89
N VAL A 42 42.88 8.86 6.25
CA VAL A 42 43.73 9.52 5.27
C VAL A 42 42.88 9.67 4.02
N ALA A 43 42.56 10.92 3.65
CA ALA A 43 41.86 11.18 2.41
C ALA A 43 42.67 10.53 1.27
N PRO A 44 42.10 9.58 0.52
CA PRO A 44 42.80 8.96 -0.59
C PRO A 44 43.18 10.04 -1.62
N GLU A 45 44.24 9.80 -2.39
CA GLU A 45 44.63 10.72 -3.47
C GLU A 45 43.44 10.97 -4.41
N ASN A 46 43.17 12.24 -4.69
CA ASN A 46 42.07 12.65 -5.54
C ASN A 46 42.45 12.52 -7.03
N THR A 47 42.69 11.27 -7.46
CA THR A 47 42.96 10.95 -8.87
C THR A 47 41.66 10.67 -9.63
N PRO A 48 41.60 10.96 -10.94
CA PRO A 48 40.44 10.61 -11.76
C PRO A 48 40.05 9.12 -11.67
N GLU A 49 41.04 8.23 -11.64
CA GLU A 49 40.81 6.78 -11.54
C GLU A 49 40.13 6.41 -10.22
N ARG A 50 40.57 7.02 -9.11
CA ARG A 50 39.98 6.77 -7.79
C ARG A 50 38.57 7.32 -7.68
N MET A 51 38.33 8.50 -8.23
CA MET A 51 36.97 9.07 -8.32
C MET A 51 36.02 8.13 -9.07
N VAL A 52 36.50 7.49 -10.15
CA VAL A 52 35.73 6.48 -10.90
C VAL A 52 35.47 5.25 -10.03
N GLU A 53 36.47 4.70 -9.35
CA GLU A 53 36.28 3.54 -8.46
C GLU A 53 35.26 3.81 -7.34
N GLU A 54 35.35 4.97 -6.70
CA GLU A 54 34.43 5.38 -5.64
C GLU A 54 33.02 5.55 -6.18
N GLN A 55 32.87 6.19 -7.34
CA GLN A 55 31.57 6.35 -7.98
C GLN A 55 30.97 4.99 -8.38
N VAL A 56 31.76 4.08 -8.96
CA VAL A 56 31.33 2.71 -9.30
C VAL A 56 30.95 1.92 -8.04
N TYR A 57 31.71 2.06 -6.96
CA TYR A 57 31.36 1.45 -5.67
C TYR A 57 30.02 1.96 -5.15
N GLN A 58 29.77 3.28 -5.16
CA GLN A 58 28.48 3.83 -4.75
C GLN A 58 27.33 3.36 -5.66
N ILE A 59 27.54 3.34 -6.98
CA ILE A 59 26.56 2.82 -7.94
C ILE A 59 26.23 1.35 -7.62
N ASN A 60 27.23 0.50 -7.43
CA ASN A 60 27.04 -0.91 -7.13
C ASN A 60 26.37 -1.12 -5.77
N ARG A 61 26.73 -0.32 -4.76
CA ARG A 61 26.09 -0.35 -3.44
C ARG A 61 24.62 0.04 -3.53
N THR A 62 24.28 1.13 -4.21
CA THR A 62 22.90 1.58 -4.40
C THR A 62 22.08 0.55 -5.17
N ARG A 63 22.65 -0.03 -6.24
CA ARG A 63 21.99 -1.08 -7.03
C ARG A 63 21.71 -2.33 -6.20
N SER A 64 22.71 -2.84 -5.47
CA SER A 64 22.57 -4.05 -4.65
C SER A 64 21.66 -3.85 -3.43
N PHE A 65 21.61 -2.65 -2.88
CA PHE A 65 20.73 -2.32 -1.76
C PHE A 65 19.25 -2.23 -2.16
N ASN A 66 18.96 -1.95 -3.45
CA ASN A 66 17.61 -1.86 -4.02
C ASN A 66 16.65 -1.03 -3.15
N SER A 67 17.13 0.13 -2.66
CA SER A 67 16.37 1.03 -1.78
C SER A 67 15.81 0.38 -0.51
N GLY A 68 16.42 -0.72 -0.05
CA GLY A 68 16.00 -1.51 1.10
C GLY A 68 14.99 -2.62 0.79
N PHE A 69 14.47 -2.72 -0.43
CA PHE A 69 13.50 -3.75 -0.82
C PHE A 69 14.24 -5.01 -1.26
N ASN A 70 14.27 -6.04 -0.41
CA ASN A 70 15.12 -7.22 -0.62
C ASN A 70 14.38 -8.38 -1.30
N ALA A 71 13.12 -8.65 -0.92
CA ALA A 71 12.33 -9.72 -1.53
C ALA A 71 10.84 -9.46 -1.42
N VAL A 72 10.08 -9.91 -2.42
CA VAL A 72 8.61 -10.00 -2.41
C VAL A 72 8.17 -11.39 -2.86
N LYS A 73 7.19 -11.97 -2.17
CA LYS A 73 6.65 -13.29 -2.47
C LYS A 73 5.16 -13.34 -2.21
N VAL A 74 4.44 -14.19 -2.96
CA VAL A 74 3.13 -14.70 -2.55
C VAL A 74 3.36 -16.09 -1.97
N MET A 75 3.14 -16.21 -0.67
CA MET A 75 3.28 -17.46 0.09
C MET A 75 1.98 -18.27 0.05
N GLU A 76 2.06 -19.53 0.49
CA GLU A 76 0.91 -20.42 0.61
C GLU A 76 -0.26 -19.76 1.39
N GLY A 77 -1.49 -19.96 0.92
CA GLY A 77 -2.68 -19.30 1.48
C GLY A 77 -2.95 -17.90 0.94
N ASN A 78 -2.27 -17.52 -0.15
CA ASN A 78 -2.33 -16.20 -0.80
C ASN A 78 -1.90 -15.07 0.14
N VAL A 79 -0.76 -15.27 0.81
CA VAL A 79 -0.19 -14.29 1.76
C VAL A 79 0.96 -13.54 1.10
N GLY A 80 0.83 -12.23 0.96
CA GLY A 80 1.92 -11.36 0.50
C GLY A 80 3.00 -11.25 1.57
N TYR A 81 4.27 -11.35 1.16
CA TYR A 81 5.42 -11.20 2.05
C TYR A 81 6.39 -10.19 1.45
N LEU A 82 6.72 -9.16 2.21
CA LEU A 82 7.73 -8.17 1.89
C LEU A 82 8.88 -8.25 2.89
N ASP A 83 10.09 -8.51 2.39
CA ASP A 83 11.33 -8.34 3.13
C ASP A 83 11.89 -6.93 2.91
N LEU A 84 11.70 -6.05 3.90
CA LEU A 84 12.12 -4.65 3.84
C LEU A 84 13.27 -4.40 4.82
N ARG A 85 14.45 -4.05 4.30
CA ARG A 85 15.71 -3.89 5.05
C ARG A 85 16.06 -2.44 5.38
N ALA A 86 15.39 -1.46 4.76
CA ALA A 86 15.49 -0.05 5.12
C ALA A 86 14.32 0.77 4.56
N PHE A 87 14.10 1.96 5.11
CA PHE A 87 13.21 2.97 4.54
C PHE A 87 14.05 4.00 3.77
N ALA A 88 14.32 3.79 2.48
CA ALA A 88 15.06 4.76 1.66
C ALA A 88 14.28 6.07 1.46
N GLY A 89 14.94 7.14 1.03
CA GLY A 89 14.24 8.37 0.59
C GLY A 89 13.35 8.11 -0.63
N LEU A 90 12.25 8.86 -0.76
CA LEU A 90 11.27 8.67 -1.83
C LEU A 90 11.86 8.91 -3.23
N GLU A 91 12.82 9.82 -3.35
CA GLU A 91 13.51 10.15 -4.60
C GLU A 91 14.17 8.94 -5.25
N ASN A 92 14.66 7.99 -4.45
CA ASN A 92 15.31 6.76 -4.91
C ASN A 92 14.44 5.50 -4.71
N GLY A 93 13.54 5.53 -3.73
CA GLY A 93 12.80 4.35 -3.28
C GLY A 93 11.39 4.22 -3.81
N LYS A 94 10.74 5.31 -4.24
CA LYS A 94 9.29 5.29 -4.50
C LYS A 94 8.90 4.31 -5.61
N ALA A 95 9.57 4.33 -6.76
CA ALA A 95 9.25 3.42 -7.87
C ALA A 95 9.46 1.94 -7.50
N VAL A 96 10.46 1.64 -6.66
CA VAL A 96 10.70 0.29 -6.15
C VAL A 96 9.59 -0.12 -5.18
N ALA A 97 9.20 0.78 -4.27
CA ALA A 97 8.07 0.58 -3.37
C ALA A 97 6.78 0.26 -4.15
N ASP A 98 6.47 1.06 -5.17
CA ASP A 98 5.29 0.86 -6.02
C ASP A 98 5.28 -0.54 -6.66
N ALA A 99 6.41 -0.97 -7.21
CA ALA A 99 6.53 -2.29 -7.83
C ALA A 99 6.33 -3.43 -6.83
N TYR A 100 6.95 -3.35 -5.66
CA TYR A 100 6.83 -4.38 -4.62
C TYR A 100 5.41 -4.44 -4.05
N MET A 101 4.78 -3.29 -3.78
CA MET A 101 3.40 -3.22 -3.33
C MET A 101 2.44 -3.76 -4.40
N LYS A 102 2.68 -3.45 -5.68
CA LYS A 102 1.86 -3.96 -6.80
C LYS A 102 1.92 -5.49 -6.89
N LEU A 103 3.10 -6.09 -6.72
CA LEU A 103 3.28 -7.55 -6.82
C LEU A 103 2.50 -8.35 -5.76
N MET A 104 2.17 -7.74 -4.63
CA MET A 104 1.36 -8.38 -3.58
C MET A 104 -0.06 -7.80 -3.44
N SER A 105 -0.50 -6.94 -4.36
CA SER A 105 -1.78 -6.23 -4.26
C SER A 105 -3.03 -7.11 -4.33
N ASN A 106 -2.90 -8.35 -4.80
CA ASN A 106 -4.00 -9.32 -4.92
C ASN A 106 -3.97 -10.40 -3.81
N THR A 107 -3.25 -10.13 -2.72
CA THR A 107 -3.10 -11.09 -1.61
C THR A 107 -4.17 -10.88 -0.55
N ASP A 108 -4.53 -11.95 0.16
CA ASP A 108 -5.61 -11.95 1.16
C ASP A 108 -5.10 -11.64 2.57
N ALA A 109 -3.79 -11.57 2.77
CA ALA A 109 -3.10 -11.04 3.95
C ALA A 109 -1.69 -10.62 3.57
N VAL A 110 -1.09 -9.69 4.31
CA VAL A 110 0.26 -9.17 4.05
C VAL A 110 1.14 -9.28 5.31
N ILE A 111 2.40 -9.67 5.10
CA ILE A 111 3.46 -9.68 6.10
C ILE A 111 4.55 -8.71 5.65
N ILE A 112 4.92 -7.75 6.50
CA ILE A 112 6.07 -6.87 6.32
C ILE A 112 7.16 -7.29 7.31
N ASP A 113 8.24 -7.89 6.80
CA ASP A 113 9.39 -8.29 7.62
C ASP A 113 10.37 -7.13 7.82
N LEU A 114 10.38 -6.61 9.04
CA LEU A 114 11.29 -5.56 9.51
C LEU A 114 12.35 -6.10 10.47
N SER A 115 12.49 -7.43 10.61
CA SER A 115 13.41 -8.07 11.56
C SER A 115 14.88 -7.70 11.35
N LYS A 116 15.27 -7.23 10.15
CA LYS A 116 16.64 -6.77 9.86
C LYS A 116 16.66 -5.33 9.36
N ASN A 117 15.66 -4.54 9.72
CA ASN A 117 15.50 -3.15 9.26
C ASN A 117 15.93 -2.15 10.33
N GLY A 118 17.00 -1.40 10.05
CA GLY A 118 17.53 -0.37 10.96
C GLY A 118 16.82 0.99 10.87
N GLY A 119 15.79 1.12 10.03
CA GLY A 119 14.99 2.32 9.83
C GLY A 119 15.34 3.08 8.56
N GLY A 120 15.20 4.40 8.61
CA GLY A 120 15.43 5.28 7.46
C GLY A 120 14.50 6.49 7.44
N SER A 121 14.10 6.90 6.23
CA SER A 121 13.32 8.12 5.99
C SER A 121 11.87 8.00 6.49
N PRO A 122 11.38 9.01 7.25
CA PRO A 122 9.98 9.08 7.65
C PRO A 122 9.03 9.27 6.45
N ASP A 123 9.49 9.84 5.33
CA ASP A 123 8.66 10.02 4.14
C ASP A 123 8.28 8.66 3.50
N MET A 124 9.22 7.70 3.48
CA MET A 124 8.92 6.35 3.02
C MET A 124 8.06 5.57 4.02
N VAL A 125 8.22 5.83 5.31
CA VAL A 125 7.32 5.29 6.34
C VAL A 125 5.89 5.78 6.08
N GLN A 126 5.69 7.09 5.92
CA GLN A 126 4.40 7.67 5.56
C GLN A 126 3.83 7.07 4.27
N TYR A 127 4.66 6.96 3.24
CA TYR A 127 4.25 6.43 1.94
C TYR A 127 3.75 4.98 2.03
N LEU A 128 4.53 4.10 2.65
CA LEU A 128 4.15 2.69 2.83
C LEU A 128 2.97 2.54 3.78
N CYS A 129 2.86 3.36 4.83
CA CYS A 129 1.68 3.37 5.68
C CYS A 129 0.41 3.66 4.88
N SER A 130 0.48 4.60 3.93
CA SER A 130 -0.66 5.07 3.15
C SER A 130 -1.27 4.00 2.23
N TYR A 131 -0.55 2.92 1.92
CA TYR A 131 -1.12 1.77 1.20
C TYR A 131 -2.17 1.02 2.03
N PHE A 132 -2.19 1.18 3.35
CA PHE A 132 -3.04 0.38 4.25
C PHE A 132 -4.15 1.18 4.92
N PHE A 133 -4.42 2.41 4.46
CA PHE A 133 -5.50 3.27 4.95
C PHE A 133 -6.22 3.98 3.80
N ASP A 134 -7.55 3.94 3.83
CA ASP A 134 -8.39 4.76 2.96
C ASP A 134 -8.67 6.13 3.56
N GLU A 135 -8.74 6.21 4.90
CA GLU A 135 -9.00 7.45 5.62
C GLU A 135 -7.72 8.26 5.90
N LYS A 136 -7.92 9.57 6.11
CA LYS A 136 -6.86 10.47 6.56
C LYS A 136 -6.58 10.25 8.04
N VAL A 137 -5.42 9.68 8.34
CA VAL A 137 -4.99 9.27 9.69
C VAL A 137 -3.70 10.01 10.05
N HIS A 138 -3.64 10.58 11.26
CA HIS A 138 -2.39 11.11 11.80
C HIS A 138 -1.51 9.93 12.22
N LEU A 139 -0.39 9.72 11.54
CA LEU A 139 0.53 8.62 11.81
C LEU A 139 1.45 8.99 12.98
N ASN A 140 2.17 10.11 12.87
CA ASN A 140 3.17 10.53 13.84
C ASN A 140 3.49 12.02 13.69
N SER A 141 4.03 12.64 14.74
CA SER A 141 4.64 13.97 14.66
C SER A 141 6.12 13.90 15.05
N LEU A 142 6.98 14.61 14.33
CA LEU A 142 8.38 14.81 14.69
C LEU A 142 8.58 16.25 15.13
N TYR A 143 8.77 16.46 16.44
CA TYR A 143 9.21 17.74 16.98
C TYR A 143 10.72 17.86 16.80
N TYR A 144 11.20 18.99 16.32
CA TYR A 144 12.62 19.31 16.21
C TYR A 144 12.95 20.51 17.12
N ARG A 145 13.98 20.33 17.95
CA ARG A 145 14.45 21.38 18.87
C ARG A 145 14.98 22.59 18.12
N GLU A 146 15.66 22.36 17.01
CA GLU A 146 16.11 23.43 16.12
C GLU A 146 14.92 24.04 15.39
N GLY A 147 14.80 25.37 15.50
CA GLY A 147 13.68 26.12 14.91
C GLY A 147 12.33 25.92 15.61
N ASP A 148 12.29 25.17 16.72
CA ASP A 148 11.08 24.89 17.51
C ASP A 148 9.88 24.48 16.64
N ARG A 149 10.13 23.51 15.75
CA ARG A 149 9.17 23.13 14.70
C ARG A 149 8.66 21.73 14.89
N THR A 150 7.40 21.50 14.53
CA THR A 150 6.80 20.17 14.48
C THR A 150 6.40 19.85 13.05
N ILE A 151 6.78 18.68 12.56
CA ILE A 151 6.33 18.14 11.28
C ILE A 151 5.34 17.02 11.59
N GLU A 152 4.14 17.10 11.02
CA GLU A 152 3.13 16.06 11.15
C GLU A 152 3.08 15.18 9.91
N PHE A 153 3.00 13.88 10.12
CA PHE A 153 2.89 12.87 9.07
C PHE A 153 1.48 12.29 9.08
N TRP A 154 0.74 12.58 8.02
CA TRP A 154 -0.62 12.09 7.78
C TRP A 154 -0.61 11.08 6.63
N THR A 155 -1.53 10.13 6.61
CA THR A 155 -1.69 9.26 5.43
C THR A 155 -1.96 10.09 4.17
N LEU A 156 -1.44 9.62 3.03
CA LEU A 156 -1.64 10.21 1.73
C LEU A 156 -2.96 9.72 1.12
N ASN A 157 -3.67 10.61 0.42
CA ASN A 157 -4.91 10.28 -0.27
C ASN A 157 -4.67 9.24 -1.36
N GLU A 158 -3.56 9.36 -2.10
CA GLU A 158 -3.23 8.52 -3.23
C GLU A 158 -1.86 7.85 -3.06
N VAL A 159 -1.77 6.64 -3.59
CA VAL A 159 -0.54 5.88 -3.79
C VAL A 159 -0.49 5.42 -5.23
N ASN A 160 0.70 5.08 -5.74
CA ASN A 160 0.85 4.62 -7.11
C ASN A 160 0.69 3.09 -7.15
N GLY A 161 -0.50 2.63 -6.77
CA GLY A 161 -0.84 1.23 -6.61
C GLY A 161 -2.22 1.04 -5.98
N ILE A 162 -2.54 -0.20 -5.63
CA ILE A 162 -3.83 -0.54 -5.01
C ILE A 162 -3.68 -0.44 -3.50
N LYS A 163 -4.53 0.37 -2.86
CA LYS A 163 -4.65 0.40 -1.40
C LYS A 163 -5.29 -0.90 -0.90
N MET A 164 -4.82 -1.36 0.24
CA MET A 164 -5.24 -2.57 0.93
C MET A 164 -5.71 -2.23 2.35
N PRO A 165 -6.76 -1.42 2.53
CA PRO A 165 -7.21 -0.97 3.86
C PRO A 165 -7.76 -2.11 4.73
N ASP A 166 -8.47 -3.07 4.12
CA ASP A 166 -9.14 -4.17 4.82
C ASP A 166 -8.31 -5.47 4.86
N VAL A 167 -7.24 -5.55 4.09
CA VAL A 167 -6.41 -6.76 4.01
C VAL A 167 -5.66 -6.93 5.35
N PRO A 168 -5.77 -8.08 6.03
CA PRO A 168 -5.02 -8.36 7.26
C PRO A 168 -3.52 -8.07 7.10
N LEU A 169 -2.96 -7.33 8.06
CA LEU A 169 -1.55 -6.90 8.02
C LEU A 169 -0.81 -7.41 9.26
N PHE A 170 0.35 -7.99 9.02
CA PHE A 170 1.30 -8.43 10.03
C PHE A 170 2.64 -7.74 9.83
N VAL A 171 3.30 -7.39 10.94
CA VAL A 171 4.63 -6.80 10.91
C VAL A 171 5.56 -7.64 11.77
N ILE A 172 6.66 -8.12 11.19
CA ILE A 172 7.67 -8.86 11.93
C ILE A 172 8.71 -7.88 12.47
N THR A 173 8.96 -7.92 13.77
CA THR A 173 10.01 -7.12 14.44
C THR A 173 11.03 -8.01 15.13
N SER A 174 12.27 -7.52 15.26
CA SER A 174 13.31 -8.15 16.08
C SER A 174 14.02 -7.11 16.93
N SER A 175 14.94 -7.55 17.80
CA SER A 175 15.81 -6.64 18.55
C SER A 175 16.71 -5.76 17.66
N ARG A 176 16.81 -6.05 16.36
CA ARG A 176 17.53 -5.23 15.36
C ARG A 176 16.64 -4.20 14.66
N THR A 177 15.31 -4.33 14.77
CA THR A 177 14.38 -3.34 14.23
C THR A 177 14.62 -2.01 14.95
N PHE A 178 14.89 -0.94 14.22
CA PHE A 178 15.29 0.34 14.82
C PHE A 178 14.76 1.56 14.05
N SER A 179 14.61 2.72 14.71
CA SER A 179 14.34 4.02 14.08
C SER A 179 13.07 4.00 13.21
N GLY A 180 13.12 4.46 11.95
CA GLY A 180 11.94 4.50 11.06
C GLY A 180 11.18 3.16 10.89
N ALA A 181 11.83 2.02 11.11
CA ALA A 181 11.16 0.72 11.09
C ALA A 181 10.30 0.50 12.34
N GLU A 182 10.76 1.02 13.49
CA GLU A 182 9.96 1.08 14.70
C GLU A 182 8.82 2.08 14.54
N GLU A 183 9.03 3.21 13.86
CA GLU A 183 7.97 4.16 13.55
C GLU A 183 6.84 3.51 12.74
N PHE A 184 7.17 2.82 11.64
CA PHE A 184 6.18 2.07 10.86
C PHE A 184 5.42 1.07 11.74
N SER A 185 6.15 0.28 12.53
CA SER A 185 5.59 -0.75 13.41
C SER A 185 4.64 -0.12 14.46
N TYR A 186 5.07 0.96 15.10
CA TYR A 186 4.31 1.65 16.16
C TYR A 186 3.08 2.38 15.60
N ASN A 187 3.21 3.01 14.44
CA ASN A 187 2.08 3.65 13.75
C ASN A 187 1.00 2.62 13.41
N MET A 188 1.40 1.46 12.85
CA MET A 188 0.46 0.39 12.53
C MET A 188 -0.17 -0.25 13.76
N GLN A 189 0.62 -0.45 14.82
CA GLN A 189 0.16 -1.02 16.09
C GLN A 189 -0.85 -0.09 16.78
N THR A 190 -0.50 1.19 16.96
CA THR A 190 -1.35 2.15 17.70
C THR A 190 -2.67 2.43 16.99
N GLN A 191 -2.67 2.37 15.65
CA GLN A 191 -3.89 2.45 14.84
C GLN A 191 -4.67 1.13 14.76
N LYS A 192 -4.22 0.08 15.45
CA LYS A 192 -4.78 -1.29 15.37
C LYS A 192 -4.88 -1.82 13.95
N ARG A 193 -4.00 -1.35 13.06
CA ARG A 193 -4.00 -1.73 11.65
C ARG A 193 -3.22 -3.02 11.41
N ALA A 194 -2.16 -3.28 12.17
CA ALA A 194 -1.37 -4.50 12.05
C ALA A 194 -1.25 -5.26 13.38
N THR A 195 -1.05 -6.57 13.29
CA THR A 195 -0.56 -7.39 14.41
C THR A 195 0.95 -7.54 14.30
N LEU A 196 1.69 -7.19 15.35
CA LEU A 196 3.14 -7.34 15.40
C LEU A 196 3.51 -8.71 15.99
N VAL A 197 4.48 -9.35 15.35
CA VAL A 197 4.97 -10.68 15.72
C VAL A 197 6.50 -10.64 15.78
N GLY A 198 7.11 -11.26 16.81
CA GLY A 198 8.56 -11.33 16.91
C GLY A 198 9.10 -10.92 18.26
N GLN A 199 10.14 -10.09 18.26
CA GLN A 199 10.79 -9.58 19.47
C GLN A 199 10.56 -8.08 19.64
N THR A 200 10.71 -7.61 20.88
CA THR A 200 10.76 -6.17 21.17
C THR A 200 11.90 -5.52 20.39
N SER A 201 11.61 -4.39 19.74
CA SER A 201 12.57 -3.67 18.91
C SER A 201 13.62 -2.92 19.74
N GLY A 202 14.60 -2.31 19.05
CA GLY A 202 15.79 -1.76 19.70
C GLY A 202 15.54 -0.53 20.57
N GLY A 203 14.48 0.25 20.32
CA GLY A 203 14.05 1.39 21.13
C GLY A 203 14.74 2.71 20.79
N GLY A 204 14.85 3.04 19.51
CA GLY A 204 15.32 4.34 19.04
C GLY A 204 14.21 5.07 18.31
N ALA A 205 13.59 6.07 18.94
CA ALA A 205 12.50 6.85 18.37
C ALA A 205 12.93 8.23 17.86
N ASN A 206 14.01 8.79 18.41
CA ASN A 206 14.33 10.19 18.21
C ASN A 206 15.22 10.43 16.97
N PRO A 207 14.77 11.23 15.98
CA PRO A 207 15.57 11.57 14.82
C PRO A 207 16.75 12.48 15.20
N GLY A 208 17.80 12.43 14.41
CA GLY A 208 19.02 13.21 14.68
C GLY A 208 20.06 13.05 13.59
N GLY A 209 21.29 13.40 13.92
CA GLY A 209 22.39 13.27 12.98
C GLY A 209 23.75 13.20 13.66
N THR A 210 24.72 12.72 12.90
CA THR A 210 26.12 12.67 13.33
C THR A 210 26.71 14.08 13.38
N ARG A 211 27.52 14.32 14.40
CA ARG A 211 28.36 15.50 14.59
C ARG A 211 29.76 15.04 15.00
N GLY A 212 30.79 15.60 14.37
CA GLY A 212 32.17 15.42 14.85
C GLY A 212 32.34 16.13 16.19
N ILE A 213 32.94 15.44 17.17
CA ILE A 213 33.37 16.06 18.43
C ILE A 213 34.76 16.67 18.22
N ASN A 214 35.66 15.89 17.63
CA ASN A 214 37.01 16.26 17.23
C ASN A 214 37.49 15.31 16.11
N GLU A 215 38.77 15.32 15.77
CA GLU A 215 39.35 14.44 14.74
C GLU A 215 39.14 12.95 15.02
N ASN A 216 39.12 12.56 16.31
CA ASN A 216 39.10 11.16 16.72
C ASN A 216 37.71 10.65 17.12
N LEU A 217 36.75 11.51 17.40
CA LEU A 217 35.44 11.11 17.94
C LEU A 217 34.29 11.78 17.21
N SER A 218 33.22 11.01 17.01
CA SER A 218 31.92 11.50 16.54
C SER A 218 30.81 11.06 17.48
N VAL A 219 29.71 11.81 17.46
CA VAL A 219 28.49 11.51 18.22
C VAL A 219 27.26 11.64 17.33
N PHE A 220 26.31 10.74 17.49
CA PHE A 220 24.96 10.97 16.99
C PHE A 220 24.19 11.79 18.03
N ILE A 221 23.65 12.94 17.62
CA ILE A 221 22.85 13.80 18.49
C ILE A 221 21.40 13.73 18.04
N PRO A 222 20.47 13.23 18.88
CA PRO A 222 19.04 13.37 18.62
C PRO A 222 18.68 14.86 18.65
N THR A 223 18.12 15.36 17.56
CA THR A 223 17.71 16.76 17.41
C THR A 223 16.19 16.93 17.41
N GLY A 224 15.47 15.80 17.35
CA GLY A 224 14.03 15.78 17.44
C GLY A 224 13.51 14.64 18.31
N LYS A 225 12.19 14.61 18.44
CA LYS A 225 11.44 13.64 19.22
C LYS A 225 10.20 13.20 18.44
N ALA A 226 10.03 11.89 18.30
CA ALA A 226 8.78 11.32 17.80
C ALA A 226 7.67 11.46 18.85
N ILE A 227 6.46 11.81 18.40
CA ILE A 227 5.27 11.99 19.23
C ILE A 227 4.10 11.33 18.50
N ASN A 228 3.71 10.15 18.96
CA ASN A 228 2.57 9.46 18.39
C ASN A 228 1.27 10.15 18.86
N PRO A 229 0.32 10.40 17.94
CA PRO A 229 -0.88 11.17 18.23
C PRO A 229 -1.87 10.46 19.16
N ILE A 230 -1.80 9.13 19.30
CA ILE A 230 -2.70 8.35 20.18
C ILE A 230 -2.10 8.26 21.57
N THR A 231 -0.88 7.74 21.68
CA THR A 231 -0.23 7.45 22.97
C THR A 231 0.38 8.70 23.61
N LYS A 232 0.49 9.81 22.87
CA LYS A 232 1.12 11.08 23.28
C LYS A 232 2.57 10.92 23.74
N THR A 233 3.20 9.81 23.38
CA THR A 233 4.58 9.42 23.70
C THR A 233 5.21 8.71 22.50
N ASN A 234 6.30 7.98 22.69
CA ASN A 234 6.97 7.18 21.68
C ASN A 234 7.57 5.88 22.26
N TRP A 235 8.31 5.14 21.43
CA TRP A 235 8.95 3.87 21.76
C TRP A 235 10.41 4.01 22.26
N GLU A 236 10.88 5.23 22.57
CA GLU A 236 12.27 5.47 22.98
C GLU A 236 12.65 4.64 24.21
N GLY A 237 13.83 4.03 24.19
CA GLY A 237 14.38 3.22 25.28
C GLY A 237 13.74 1.83 25.46
N ILE A 238 12.42 1.71 25.24
CA ILE A 238 11.65 0.48 25.43
C ILE A 238 11.64 -0.38 24.15
N GLY A 239 11.47 0.25 23.00
CA GLY A 239 11.11 -0.42 21.74
C GLY A 239 9.62 -0.68 21.63
N VAL A 240 9.20 -1.03 20.41
CA VAL A 240 7.87 -1.50 20.07
C VAL A 240 7.76 -2.95 20.51
N VAL A 241 6.78 -3.23 21.37
CA VAL A 241 6.55 -4.58 21.91
C VAL A 241 5.50 -5.27 21.04
N PRO A 242 5.81 -6.42 20.42
CA PRO A 242 4.85 -7.13 19.57
C PRO A 242 3.73 -7.76 20.41
N GLU A 243 2.52 -7.83 19.85
CA GLU A 243 1.39 -8.54 20.47
C GLU A 243 1.71 -10.04 20.61
N VAL A 244 2.38 -10.61 19.62
CA VAL A 244 2.75 -12.03 19.60
C VAL A 244 4.27 -12.16 19.70
N LYS A 245 4.75 -12.48 20.90
CA LYS A 245 6.19 -12.68 21.13
C LYS A 245 6.64 -14.06 20.67
N THR A 246 7.74 -14.12 19.94
CA THR A 246 8.36 -15.36 19.43
C THR A 246 9.88 -15.31 19.52
N THR A 247 10.53 -16.47 19.40
CA THR A 247 11.97 -16.52 19.12
C THR A 247 12.24 -16.20 17.65
N ILE A 248 13.48 -15.82 17.30
CA ILE A 248 13.86 -15.48 15.92
C ILE A 248 13.52 -16.62 14.95
N ASP A 249 13.81 -17.85 15.34
CA ASP A 249 13.66 -19.04 14.49
C ASP A 249 12.17 -19.38 14.23
N GLU A 250 11.29 -19.09 15.19
CA GLU A 250 9.85 -19.39 15.07
C GLU A 250 9.03 -18.26 14.41
N THR A 251 9.61 -17.05 14.32
CA THR A 251 8.85 -15.83 14.03
C THR A 251 8.17 -15.88 12.66
N LEU A 252 8.89 -16.29 11.62
CA LEU A 252 8.34 -16.30 10.25
C LEU A 252 7.21 -17.33 10.13
N ASP A 253 7.44 -18.56 10.58
CA ASP A 253 6.46 -19.64 10.51
C ASP A 253 5.20 -19.32 11.32
N LYS A 254 5.37 -18.77 12.52
CA LYS A 254 4.24 -18.34 13.35
C LYS A 254 3.45 -17.22 12.70
N THR A 255 4.14 -16.22 12.13
CA THR A 255 3.47 -15.10 11.44
C THR A 255 2.72 -15.59 10.21
N HIS A 256 3.33 -16.47 9.42
CA HIS A 256 2.70 -17.02 8.23
C HIS A 256 1.46 -17.86 8.57
N MET A 257 1.51 -18.69 9.61
CA MET A 257 0.34 -19.40 10.12
C MET A 257 -0.80 -18.45 10.49
N LEU A 258 -0.52 -17.40 11.27
CA LEU A 258 -1.53 -16.40 11.65
C LEU A 258 -2.10 -15.66 10.43
N ALA A 259 -1.23 -15.31 9.47
CA ALA A 259 -1.63 -14.66 8.24
C ALA A 259 -2.51 -15.55 7.36
N LYS A 260 -2.26 -16.88 7.29
CA LYS A 260 -3.13 -17.82 6.56
C LYS A 260 -4.54 -17.87 7.14
N VAL A 261 -4.66 -17.91 8.47
CA VAL A 261 -5.96 -17.89 9.16
C VAL A 261 -6.69 -16.57 8.89
N ALA A 262 -5.98 -15.44 9.00
CA ALA A 262 -6.56 -14.13 8.72
C ALA A 262 -6.98 -13.97 7.25
N ALA A 263 -6.18 -14.50 6.31
CA ALA A 263 -6.50 -14.54 4.89
C ALA A 263 -7.77 -15.36 4.59
N GLU A 264 -7.95 -16.50 5.28
CA GLU A 264 -9.17 -17.28 5.16
C GLU A 264 -10.39 -16.53 5.69
N ALA A 265 -10.29 -15.91 6.86
CA ALA A 265 -11.35 -15.07 7.41
C ALA A 265 -11.68 -13.88 6.49
N TYR A 266 -10.68 -13.26 5.88
CA TYR A 266 -10.85 -12.20 4.89
C TYR A 266 -11.65 -12.69 3.67
N ARG A 267 -11.26 -13.83 3.08
CA ARG A 267 -11.99 -14.44 1.96
C ARG A 267 -13.43 -14.79 2.31
N LEU A 268 -13.68 -15.31 3.52
CA LEU A 268 -15.03 -15.63 3.98
C LEU A 268 -15.88 -14.36 4.08
N LYS A 269 -15.35 -13.26 4.63
CA LYS A 269 -16.03 -11.97 4.68
C LYS A 269 -16.33 -11.42 3.28
N VAL A 270 -15.38 -11.51 2.35
CA VAL A 270 -15.60 -11.12 0.94
C VAL A 270 -16.70 -11.98 0.31
N LYS A 271 -16.69 -13.29 0.53
CA LYS A 271 -17.72 -14.21 0.04
C LYS A 271 -19.09 -13.89 0.61
N GLU A 272 -19.21 -13.62 1.90
CA GLU A 272 -20.47 -13.25 2.56
C GLU A 272 -21.04 -11.95 1.98
N ASN A 273 -20.20 -10.93 1.83
CA ASN A 273 -20.58 -9.66 1.21
C ASN A 273 -21.05 -9.87 -0.24
N TYR A 274 -20.28 -10.64 -1.02
CA TYR A 274 -20.63 -10.98 -2.40
C TYR A 274 -21.94 -11.74 -2.48
N SER A 275 -22.11 -12.78 -1.66
CA SER A 275 -23.31 -13.62 -1.64
C SER A 275 -24.54 -12.80 -1.28
N LYS A 276 -24.44 -11.89 -0.31
CA LYS A 276 -25.56 -11.02 0.05
C LYS A 276 -25.97 -10.12 -1.13
N LEU A 277 -25.02 -9.36 -1.68
CA LEU A 277 -25.30 -8.43 -2.78
C LEU A 277 -25.78 -9.14 -4.04
N PHE A 278 -25.19 -10.30 -4.35
CA PHE A 278 -25.60 -11.10 -5.48
C PHE A 278 -27.03 -11.65 -5.32
N MET A 279 -27.39 -12.11 -4.11
CA MET A 279 -28.75 -12.61 -3.83
C MET A 279 -29.79 -11.48 -3.87
N ASP A 280 -29.47 -10.29 -3.36
CA ASP A 280 -30.33 -9.10 -3.44
C ASP A 280 -30.57 -8.69 -4.90
N LEU A 281 -29.51 -8.66 -5.72
CA LEU A 281 -29.61 -8.43 -7.17
C LEU A 281 -30.46 -9.51 -7.85
N HIS A 282 -30.19 -10.79 -7.59
CA HIS A 282 -30.90 -11.90 -8.20
C HIS A 282 -32.40 -11.86 -7.88
N SER A 283 -32.77 -11.56 -6.63
CA SER A 283 -34.18 -11.43 -6.22
C SER A 283 -34.91 -10.34 -7.02
N ASN A 284 -34.26 -9.20 -7.28
CA ASN A 284 -34.83 -8.13 -8.10
C ASN A 284 -34.99 -8.53 -9.56
N LEU A 285 -34.06 -9.30 -10.11
CA LEU A 285 -34.13 -9.82 -11.48
C LEU A 285 -35.20 -10.91 -11.62
N GLU A 286 -35.37 -11.77 -10.62
CA GLU A 286 -36.40 -12.82 -10.63
C GLU A 286 -37.82 -12.23 -10.63
N HIS A 287 -38.05 -11.17 -9.85
CA HIS A 287 -39.34 -10.49 -9.71
C HIS A 287 -39.47 -9.26 -10.61
N TYR A 288 -38.76 -9.24 -11.73
CA TYR A 288 -38.72 -8.09 -12.62
C TYR A 288 -40.10 -7.69 -13.14
N ASN A 289 -40.44 -6.41 -12.99
CA ASN A 289 -41.65 -5.79 -13.52
C ASN A 289 -41.26 -4.53 -14.33
N PRO A 290 -41.49 -4.53 -15.66
CA PRO A 290 -41.18 -3.38 -16.51
C PRO A 290 -41.77 -2.06 -15.98
N GLY A 291 -40.94 -1.03 -15.94
CA GLY A 291 -41.27 0.31 -15.45
C GLY A 291 -41.26 0.46 -13.92
N LYS A 292 -40.91 -0.60 -13.16
CA LYS A 292 -40.87 -0.58 -11.69
C LYS A 292 -39.57 -1.10 -11.09
N SER A 293 -38.92 -2.06 -11.74
CA SER A 293 -37.74 -2.76 -11.19
C SER A 293 -36.40 -2.13 -11.60
N GLU A 294 -36.37 -1.30 -12.63
CA GLU A 294 -35.13 -0.81 -13.27
C GLU A 294 -34.27 0.02 -12.32
N GLU A 295 -34.90 0.87 -11.51
CA GLU A 295 -34.19 1.69 -10.52
C GLU A 295 -33.59 0.83 -9.40
N ALA A 296 -34.33 -0.19 -8.94
CA ALA A 296 -33.81 -1.12 -7.94
C ALA A 296 -32.64 -1.94 -8.48
N ILE A 297 -32.71 -2.40 -9.74
CA ILE A 297 -31.60 -3.11 -10.40
C ILE A 297 -30.37 -2.20 -10.52
N LEU A 298 -30.54 -0.94 -10.93
CA LEU A 298 -29.45 0.02 -10.97
C LEU A 298 -28.83 0.21 -9.58
N GLN A 299 -29.63 0.34 -8.53
CA GLN A 299 -29.15 0.49 -7.15
C GLN A 299 -28.37 -0.74 -6.68
N GLU A 300 -28.84 -1.96 -6.95
CA GLU A 300 -28.11 -3.17 -6.57
C GLU A 300 -26.80 -3.33 -7.36
N LEU A 301 -26.79 -3.04 -8.66
CA LEU A 301 -25.56 -3.03 -9.45
C LEU A 301 -24.59 -1.93 -9.01
N THR A 302 -25.10 -0.77 -8.59
CA THR A 302 -24.29 0.30 -7.98
C THR A 302 -23.61 -0.19 -6.71
N LYS A 303 -24.33 -0.86 -5.81
CA LYS A 303 -23.74 -1.45 -4.60
C LYS A 303 -22.68 -2.50 -4.94
N CYS A 304 -22.92 -3.35 -5.94
CA CYS A 304 -21.95 -4.35 -6.39
C CYS A 304 -20.67 -3.70 -6.93
N ARG A 305 -20.79 -2.63 -7.71
CA ARG A 305 -19.66 -1.83 -8.22
C ARG A 305 -18.91 -1.14 -7.08
N ASP A 306 -19.62 -0.46 -6.18
CA ASP A 306 -19.00 0.29 -5.08
C ASP A 306 -18.28 -0.62 -4.10
N ALA A 307 -18.76 -1.86 -3.94
CA ALA A 307 -18.08 -2.93 -3.22
C ALA A 307 -16.89 -3.56 -3.98
N LYS A 308 -16.58 -3.07 -5.19
CA LYS A 308 -15.53 -3.58 -6.11
C LYS A 308 -15.71 -5.06 -6.47
N LEU A 309 -16.96 -5.52 -6.51
CA LEU A 309 -17.30 -6.90 -6.86
C LEU A 309 -17.67 -7.06 -8.33
N PHE A 310 -18.23 -6.00 -8.93
CA PHE A 310 -18.66 -5.96 -10.32
C PHE A 310 -17.99 -4.80 -11.04
N GLU A 311 -17.22 -5.10 -12.07
CA GLU A 311 -16.74 -4.15 -13.06
C GLU A 311 -17.66 -4.16 -14.29
N GLU A 312 -17.38 -3.26 -15.25
CA GLU A 312 -18.13 -3.14 -16.51
C GLU A 312 -18.40 -4.51 -17.15
N TRP A 313 -17.36 -5.33 -17.25
CA TRP A 313 -17.39 -6.64 -17.89
C TRP A 313 -18.32 -7.62 -17.16
N ASN A 314 -18.35 -7.60 -15.83
CA ASN A 314 -19.21 -8.49 -15.04
C ASN A 314 -20.69 -8.17 -15.28
N ILE A 315 -21.03 -6.88 -15.30
CA ILE A 315 -22.40 -6.43 -15.59
C ILE A 315 -22.78 -6.77 -17.03
N ASN A 316 -21.84 -6.62 -17.97
CA ASN A 316 -22.08 -6.91 -19.38
C ASN A 316 -22.35 -8.41 -19.61
N ILE A 317 -21.56 -9.30 -19.00
CA ILE A 317 -21.81 -10.75 -19.02
C ILE A 317 -23.20 -11.06 -18.49
N LEU A 318 -23.56 -10.49 -17.32
CA LEU A 318 -24.88 -10.72 -16.72
C LEU A 318 -26.02 -10.29 -17.67
N GLY A 319 -25.86 -9.18 -18.39
CA GLY A 319 -26.81 -8.74 -19.39
C GLY A 319 -26.97 -9.77 -20.53
N TYR A 320 -25.87 -10.31 -21.04
CA TYR A 320 -25.89 -11.34 -22.07
C TYR A 320 -26.43 -12.69 -21.59
N ASP A 321 -26.13 -13.09 -20.36
CA ASP A 321 -26.72 -14.29 -19.75
C ASP A 321 -28.26 -14.17 -19.73
N TYR A 322 -28.79 -13.00 -19.36
CA TYR A 322 -30.24 -12.76 -19.39
C TYR A 322 -30.81 -12.64 -20.80
N LEU A 323 -30.03 -12.12 -21.76
CA LEU A 323 -30.47 -11.95 -23.14
C LEU A 323 -30.51 -13.28 -23.88
N MET A 324 -29.47 -14.12 -23.72
CA MET A 324 -29.24 -15.32 -24.51
C MET A 324 -29.64 -16.60 -23.77
N GLU A 325 -29.13 -16.82 -22.56
CA GLU A 325 -29.33 -18.08 -21.82
C GLU A 325 -30.70 -18.14 -21.17
N HIS A 326 -31.12 -17.05 -20.52
CA HIS A 326 -32.44 -16.99 -19.87
C HIS A 326 -33.57 -16.55 -20.82
N ASN A 327 -33.26 -16.03 -22.00
CA ASN A 327 -34.22 -15.49 -22.97
C ASN A 327 -35.20 -14.47 -22.35
N LYS A 328 -34.67 -13.54 -21.54
CA LYS A 328 -35.41 -12.47 -20.86
C LYS A 328 -34.91 -11.10 -21.34
N PRO A 329 -35.22 -10.69 -22.59
CA PRO A 329 -34.60 -9.53 -23.21
C PRO A 329 -34.94 -8.19 -22.52
N LYS A 330 -36.10 -8.08 -21.84
CA LYS A 330 -36.42 -6.88 -21.06
C LYS A 330 -35.61 -6.73 -19.78
N ILE A 331 -35.22 -7.84 -19.15
CA ILE A 331 -34.31 -7.81 -18.00
C ILE A 331 -32.90 -7.44 -18.47
N ALA A 332 -32.44 -8.05 -19.56
CA ALA A 332 -31.17 -7.71 -20.17
C ALA A 332 -31.09 -6.22 -20.53
N GLU A 333 -32.13 -5.65 -21.14
CA GLU A 333 -32.23 -4.21 -21.41
C GLU A 333 -32.04 -3.38 -20.13
N SER A 334 -32.69 -3.74 -19.02
CA SER A 334 -32.50 -3.06 -17.73
C SER A 334 -31.06 -3.17 -17.19
N ILE A 335 -30.43 -4.34 -17.31
CA ILE A 335 -29.04 -4.55 -16.85
C ILE A 335 -28.07 -3.73 -17.70
N PHE A 336 -28.18 -3.79 -19.02
CA PHE A 336 -27.31 -3.02 -19.92
C PHE A 336 -27.51 -1.51 -19.75
N ARG A 337 -28.76 -1.06 -19.58
CA ARG A 337 -29.05 0.35 -19.23
C ARG A 337 -28.30 0.76 -17.98
N ALA A 338 -28.36 -0.04 -16.90
CA ALA A 338 -27.62 0.25 -15.69
C ALA A 338 -26.11 0.31 -15.94
N ASN A 339 -25.56 -0.59 -16.77
CA ASN A 339 -24.16 -0.57 -17.15
C ASN A 339 -23.75 0.74 -17.85
N THR A 340 -24.60 1.31 -18.72
CA THR A 340 -24.34 2.62 -19.35
C THR A 340 -24.28 3.79 -18.37
N ILE A 341 -24.98 3.69 -17.25
CA ILE A 341 -24.99 4.70 -16.19
C ILE A 341 -23.75 4.55 -15.33
N LEU A 342 -23.37 3.30 -15.01
CA LEU A 342 -22.24 2.99 -14.15
C LEU A 342 -20.89 3.21 -14.86
N PHE A 343 -20.83 3.02 -16.19
CA PHE A 343 -19.63 3.13 -17.02
C PHE A 343 -19.89 4.01 -18.27
N PRO A 344 -20.16 5.32 -18.10
CA PRO A 344 -20.63 6.19 -19.18
C PRO A 344 -19.60 6.50 -20.27
N ASN A 345 -18.33 6.11 -20.08
CA ASN A 345 -17.23 6.33 -21.01
C ASN A 345 -16.84 5.08 -21.80
N SER A 346 -17.61 3.97 -21.67
CA SER A 346 -17.32 2.73 -22.37
C SER A 346 -18.20 2.59 -23.61
N ALA A 347 -17.60 2.49 -24.80
CA ALA A 347 -18.35 2.24 -26.03
C ALA A 347 -19.10 0.89 -25.99
N ASN A 348 -18.48 -0.11 -25.37
CA ASN A 348 -18.98 -1.48 -25.29
C ASN A 348 -20.33 -1.58 -24.55
N VAL A 349 -20.53 -0.80 -23.49
CA VAL A 349 -21.80 -0.82 -22.74
C VAL A 349 -22.95 -0.21 -23.53
N PHE A 350 -22.69 0.84 -24.33
CA PHE A 350 -23.71 1.45 -25.18
C PHE A 350 -24.04 0.54 -26.38
N ASP A 351 -23.05 -0.12 -26.97
CA ASP A 351 -23.27 -1.09 -28.06
C ASP A 351 -24.12 -2.29 -27.59
N SER A 352 -23.81 -2.85 -26.42
CA SER A 352 -24.56 -3.98 -25.84
C SER A 352 -25.99 -3.56 -25.44
N TYR A 353 -26.16 -2.34 -24.90
CA TYR A 353 -27.50 -1.80 -24.62
C TYR A 353 -28.33 -1.58 -25.89
N ALA A 354 -27.69 -1.08 -26.95
CA ALA A 354 -28.33 -0.89 -28.24
C ALA A 354 -28.82 -2.21 -28.85
N GLU A 355 -28.07 -3.29 -28.69
CA GLU A 355 -28.49 -4.62 -29.15
C GLU A 355 -29.75 -5.10 -28.42
N ALA A 356 -29.79 -4.98 -27.09
CA ALA A 356 -30.96 -5.37 -26.30
C ALA A 356 -32.21 -4.54 -26.67
N LEU A 357 -32.06 -3.24 -26.87
CA LEU A 357 -33.13 -2.36 -27.36
C LEU A 357 -33.64 -2.80 -28.74
N MET A 358 -32.74 -3.13 -29.66
CA MET A 358 -33.10 -3.63 -30.99
C MET A 358 -33.88 -4.94 -30.90
N ILE A 359 -33.45 -5.88 -30.07
CA ILE A 359 -34.13 -7.17 -29.84
C ILE A 359 -35.53 -6.95 -29.25
N ASN A 360 -35.68 -5.99 -28.35
CA ASN A 360 -36.97 -5.59 -27.80
C ASN A 360 -37.83 -4.71 -28.74
N GLY A 361 -37.33 -4.40 -29.94
CA GLY A 361 -38.05 -3.68 -30.98
C GLY A 361 -37.97 -2.15 -30.93
N ASP A 362 -37.25 -1.58 -29.96
CA ASP A 362 -37.03 -0.13 -29.85
C ASP A 362 -35.84 0.29 -30.73
N LEU A 363 -36.11 0.38 -32.04
CA LEU A 363 -35.07 0.64 -33.04
C LEU A 363 -34.55 2.09 -32.98
N GLU A 364 -35.39 3.05 -32.62
CA GLU A 364 -35.00 4.47 -32.53
C GLU A 364 -34.00 4.68 -31.39
N THR A 365 -34.32 4.18 -30.19
CA THR A 365 -33.40 4.28 -29.04
C THR A 365 -32.15 3.42 -29.26
N SER A 366 -32.28 2.26 -29.92
CA SER A 366 -31.12 1.44 -30.31
C SER A 366 -30.14 2.21 -31.22
N LEU A 367 -30.64 2.90 -32.25
CA LEU A 367 -29.82 3.71 -33.17
C LEU A 367 -29.02 4.78 -32.42
N ILE A 368 -29.67 5.48 -31.48
CA ILE A 368 -29.02 6.52 -30.66
C ILE A 368 -27.86 5.92 -29.85
N ASN A 369 -28.04 4.73 -29.27
CA ASN A 369 -27.00 4.11 -28.44
C ASN A 369 -25.85 3.52 -29.28
N TYR A 370 -26.13 2.94 -30.44
CA TYR A 370 -25.06 2.53 -31.37
C TYR A 370 -24.23 3.73 -31.85
N GLN A 371 -24.87 4.86 -32.15
CA GLN A 371 -24.16 6.09 -32.51
C GLN A 371 -23.26 6.55 -31.35
N LYS A 372 -23.79 6.56 -30.13
CA LYS A 372 -23.02 6.93 -28.94
C LYS A 372 -21.82 6.01 -28.70
N ALA A 373 -21.96 4.70 -28.94
CA ALA A 373 -20.85 3.76 -28.86
C ALA A 373 -19.73 4.12 -29.87
N VAL A 374 -20.09 4.45 -31.12
CA VAL A 374 -19.15 4.89 -32.15
C VAL A 374 -18.45 6.19 -31.77
N ASP A 375 -19.19 7.16 -31.24
CA ASP A 375 -18.64 8.46 -30.82
C ASP A 375 -17.59 8.28 -29.72
N ILE A 376 -17.93 7.53 -28.67
CA ILE A 376 -17.03 7.23 -27.55
C ILE A 376 -15.79 6.44 -28.05
N ALA A 377 -16.00 5.42 -28.89
CA ALA A 377 -14.91 4.63 -29.44
C ALA A 377 -13.96 5.46 -30.32
N THR A 378 -14.50 6.44 -31.05
CA THR A 378 -13.72 7.35 -31.88
C THR A 378 -12.87 8.27 -31.01
N GLU A 379 -13.46 8.88 -29.97
CA GLU A 379 -12.76 9.77 -29.05
C GLU A 379 -11.63 9.03 -28.31
N ASN A 380 -11.92 7.81 -27.84
CA ASN A 380 -10.97 6.99 -27.08
C ASN A 380 -9.95 6.24 -27.96
N LYS A 381 -10.08 6.31 -29.30
CA LYS A 381 -9.29 5.51 -30.25
C LYS A 381 -9.37 4.00 -29.92
N ASP A 382 -10.57 3.53 -29.60
CA ASP A 382 -10.84 2.13 -29.26
C ASP A 382 -10.55 1.23 -30.47
N GLU A 383 -9.83 0.13 -30.23
CA GLU A 383 -9.45 -0.85 -31.26
C GLU A 383 -10.66 -1.53 -31.92
N ARG A 384 -11.83 -1.51 -31.28
CA ARG A 384 -13.08 -2.10 -31.75
C ARG A 384 -13.96 -1.14 -32.54
N LEU A 385 -13.50 0.08 -32.85
CA LEU A 385 -14.31 1.10 -33.55
C LEU A 385 -15.02 0.56 -34.81
N GLU A 386 -14.32 -0.22 -35.63
CA GLU A 386 -14.91 -0.81 -36.85
C GLU A 386 -16.08 -1.76 -36.56
N LEU A 387 -16.05 -2.48 -35.44
CA LEU A 387 -17.15 -3.34 -35.00
C LEU A 387 -18.38 -2.49 -34.67
N PHE A 388 -18.21 -1.41 -33.91
CA PHE A 388 -19.32 -0.53 -33.52
C PHE A 388 -19.92 0.18 -34.74
N ILE A 389 -19.10 0.61 -35.70
CA ILE A 389 -19.57 1.19 -36.97
C ILE A 389 -20.38 0.16 -37.77
N LYS A 390 -19.95 -1.10 -37.79
CA LYS A 390 -20.68 -2.18 -38.46
C LYS A 390 -22.05 -2.41 -37.81
N ASN A 391 -22.11 -2.43 -36.48
CA ASN A 391 -23.36 -2.59 -35.74
C ASN A 391 -24.33 -1.43 -36.00
N LEU A 392 -23.84 -0.19 -35.99
CA LEU A 392 -24.60 1.01 -36.36
C LEU A 392 -25.21 0.90 -37.76
N LYS A 393 -24.42 0.53 -38.77
CA LYS A 393 -24.91 0.35 -40.15
C LYS A 393 -25.98 -0.76 -40.25
N SER A 394 -25.89 -1.78 -39.40
CA SER A 394 -26.87 -2.87 -39.36
C SER A 394 -28.24 -2.36 -38.92
N ILE A 395 -28.31 -1.57 -37.84
CA ILE A 395 -29.58 -1.00 -37.36
C ILE A 395 -30.17 0.02 -38.35
N GLU A 396 -29.34 0.87 -38.96
CA GLU A 396 -29.79 1.83 -39.99
C GLU A 396 -30.45 1.11 -41.17
N SER A 397 -29.87 -0.01 -41.60
CA SER A 397 -30.42 -0.85 -42.67
C SER A 397 -31.75 -1.50 -42.26
N LYS A 398 -31.86 -1.97 -41.01
CA LYS A 398 -33.10 -2.54 -40.47
C LYS A 398 -34.22 -1.49 -40.37
N ILE A 399 -33.91 -0.25 -39.97
CA ILE A 399 -34.88 0.84 -39.90
C ILE A 399 -35.39 1.20 -41.31
N LYS A 400 -34.46 1.36 -42.28
CA LYS A 400 -34.81 1.62 -43.68
C LYS A 400 -35.64 0.52 -44.34
N ALA A 401 -35.55 -0.73 -43.86
CA ALA A 401 -36.35 -1.84 -44.38
C ALA A 401 -37.76 -1.91 -43.78
N LYS A 402 -38.04 -1.17 -42.68
CA LYS A 402 -39.36 -1.12 -42.03
C LYS A 402 -40.19 0.11 -42.41
N GLY A 403 -39.55 1.21 -42.80
CA GLY A 403 -40.19 2.41 -43.36
C GLY A 403 -40.33 2.31 -44.86
#